data_AF-A0A4Z1SYL0-F1
#
_entry.id   AF-A0A4Z1SYL0-F1
#
_cell.length_a   1.000
_cell.length_b   1.000
_cell.length_c   1.000
_cell.angle_alpha   90.00
_cell.angle_beta   90.00
_cell.angle_gamma   90.00
#
_symmetry.space_group_name_H-M   'P 1'
#
loop_
_entity.id
_entity.type
_entity.pdbx_description
1 polymer ?
#
loop_
_entity_poly.entity_id
_entity_poly.type
_entity_poly.pdbx_seq_one_letter_code
_entity_poly.pdbx_strand_id
1 'polypeptide(L)'
;MPPTFRFTEETCSDKHLLEYARYQEALLQAHNQAVEKALTELKEVETKISETQQRNQGFATVIEEAYGEVKKKNDRSAELHAQYDEMVRDFNKNLDEMSTSVYDSFVARYNAVTAELNAEMKAIEAVRAAVEEESKSVEALRTEVQAKLVALDTIEKEMSATIEWTERERSGLTDAEKRLHGVQHNLAQYEEYNSQLTKIRADQADSEKAIRALCDQGTVERGFLIENRELLIRGRYIQQRMLEVYPRLAEHYRAKLAALQK
;
A
#
# COMPACT_ATOMS: atom_id res chain seq x y z
N MET A 1 -20.67 -145.27 -30.85
CA MET A 1 -20.06 -146.49 -30.26
C MET A 1 -19.71 -147.42 -31.41
N PRO A 2 -18.43 -147.76 -31.63
CA PRO A 2 -18.11 -148.84 -32.55
C PRO A 2 -18.52 -150.19 -31.91
N PRO A 3 -18.90 -151.20 -32.69
CA PRO A 3 -19.33 -152.49 -32.17
C PRO A 3 -18.14 -153.20 -31.50
N THR A 4 -18.29 -153.58 -30.23
CA THR A 4 -17.35 -154.47 -29.52
C THR A 4 -17.50 -155.89 -30.04
N PHE A 5 -16.55 -156.34 -30.87
CA PHE A 5 -16.35 -157.75 -31.17
C PHE A 5 -15.76 -158.43 -29.93
N ARG A 6 -16.48 -159.38 -29.32
CA ARG A 6 -16.00 -160.18 -28.18
C ARG A 6 -15.50 -161.53 -28.68
N PHE A 7 -14.23 -161.84 -28.46
CA PHE A 7 -13.67 -163.16 -28.79
C PHE A 7 -13.91 -164.13 -27.62
N THR A 8 -14.74 -165.15 -27.84
CA THR A 8 -15.03 -166.22 -26.86
C THR A 8 -14.40 -167.55 -27.30
N GLU A 9 -14.25 -168.51 -26.38
CA GLU A 9 -13.66 -169.84 -26.64
C GLU A 9 -14.40 -170.63 -27.76
N GLU A 10 -15.63 -170.24 -28.06
CA GLU A 10 -16.43 -170.80 -29.17
C GLU A 10 -16.00 -170.29 -30.56
N THR A 11 -15.23 -169.20 -30.63
CA THR A 11 -14.86 -168.51 -31.88
C THR A 11 -13.38 -168.65 -32.27
N CYS A 12 -12.54 -169.26 -31.42
CA CYS A 12 -11.13 -169.56 -31.73
C CYS A 12 -10.61 -170.73 -30.87
N SER A 13 -10.09 -171.79 -31.50
CA SER A 13 -9.64 -173.03 -30.85
C SER A 13 -8.15 -173.06 -30.47
N ASP A 14 -7.39 -172.02 -30.79
CA ASP A 14 -5.96 -171.89 -30.45
C ASP A 14 -5.78 -170.99 -29.22
N LYS A 15 -5.26 -171.59 -28.14
CA LYS A 15 -5.11 -170.96 -26.82
C LYS A 15 -4.15 -169.76 -26.85
N HIS A 16 -3.08 -169.80 -27.66
CA HIS A 16 -2.12 -168.70 -27.74
C HIS A 16 -2.67 -167.50 -28.52
N LEU A 17 -3.46 -167.77 -29.57
CA LEU A 17 -4.19 -166.73 -30.31
C LEU A 17 -5.28 -166.09 -29.45
N LEU A 18 -5.97 -166.86 -28.61
CA LEU A 18 -6.98 -166.36 -27.68
C LEU A 18 -6.38 -165.44 -26.59
N GLU A 19 -5.22 -165.83 -26.03
CA GLU A 19 -4.48 -165.01 -25.06
C GLU A 19 -3.95 -163.71 -25.69
N TYR A 20 -3.41 -163.78 -26.91
CA TYR A 20 -2.98 -162.60 -27.65
C TYR A 20 -4.14 -161.66 -28.01
N ALA A 21 -5.30 -162.22 -28.40
CA ALA A 21 -6.51 -161.43 -28.67
C ALA A 21 -7.03 -160.73 -27.40
N ARG A 22 -7.05 -161.42 -26.25
CA ARG A 22 -7.43 -160.83 -24.95
C ARG A 22 -6.44 -159.74 -24.50
N TYR A 23 -5.13 -159.94 -24.73
CA TYR A 23 -4.12 -158.92 -24.46
C TYR A 23 -4.30 -157.68 -25.34
N GLN A 24 -4.54 -157.86 -26.63
CA GLN A 24 -4.83 -156.77 -27.57
C GLN A 24 -6.13 -156.04 -27.19
N GLU A 25 -7.18 -156.75 -26.78
CA GLU A 25 -8.44 -156.16 -26.32
C GLU A 25 -8.25 -155.34 -25.02
N ALA A 26 -7.47 -155.85 -24.06
CA ALA A 26 -7.14 -155.12 -22.83
C ALA A 26 -6.28 -153.88 -23.09
N LEU A 27 -5.32 -153.96 -24.01
CA LEU A 27 -4.50 -152.81 -24.44
C LEU A 27 -5.36 -151.75 -25.12
N LEU A 28 -6.30 -152.18 -25.98
CA LEU A 28 -7.23 -151.29 -26.67
C LEU A 28 -8.20 -150.62 -25.69
N GLN A 29 -8.69 -151.34 -24.67
CA GLN A 29 -9.50 -150.77 -23.60
C GLN A 29 -8.73 -149.76 -22.74
N ALA A 30 -7.49 -150.07 -22.34
CA ALA A 30 -6.64 -149.14 -21.59
C ALA A 30 -6.30 -147.89 -22.40
N HIS A 31 -6.03 -148.04 -23.70
CA HIS A 31 -5.78 -146.92 -24.59
C HIS A 31 -7.04 -146.06 -24.78
N ASN A 32 -8.22 -146.69 -24.98
CA ASN A 32 -9.49 -145.97 -25.06
C ASN A 32 -9.80 -145.20 -23.77
N GLN A 33 -9.56 -145.79 -22.59
CA GLN A 33 -9.71 -145.08 -21.31
C GLN A 33 -8.74 -143.90 -21.16
N ALA A 34 -7.49 -144.06 -21.61
CA ALA A 34 -6.51 -142.98 -21.59
C ALA A 34 -6.89 -141.84 -22.56
N VAL A 35 -7.41 -142.18 -23.74
CA VAL A 35 -7.92 -141.21 -24.73
C VAL A 35 -9.16 -140.49 -24.20
N GLU A 36 -10.11 -141.21 -23.58
CA GLU A 36 -11.28 -140.59 -22.94
C GLU A 36 -10.87 -139.64 -21.82
N LYS A 37 -9.92 -140.04 -20.96
CA LYS A 37 -9.39 -139.19 -19.89
C LYS A 37 -8.72 -137.93 -20.45
N ALA A 38 -7.88 -138.08 -21.47
CA ALA A 38 -7.22 -136.95 -22.14
C ALA A 38 -8.24 -136.02 -22.81
N LEU A 39 -9.31 -136.57 -23.39
CA LEU A 39 -10.41 -135.78 -23.97
C LEU A 39 -11.18 -135.00 -22.89
N THR A 40 -11.40 -135.55 -21.70
CA THR A 40 -12.00 -134.77 -20.58
C THR A 40 -11.06 -133.67 -20.09
N GLU A 41 -9.78 -133.96 -19.90
CA GLU A 41 -8.79 -132.96 -19.46
C GLU A 41 -8.63 -131.84 -20.51
N LEU A 42 -8.65 -132.17 -21.80
CA LEU A 42 -8.57 -131.20 -22.88
C LEU A 42 -9.80 -130.29 -22.92
N LYS A 43 -11.01 -130.85 -22.72
CA LYS A 43 -12.24 -130.04 -22.57
C LYS A 43 -12.19 -129.11 -21.35
N GLU A 44 -11.64 -129.55 -20.22
CA GLU A 44 -11.47 -128.69 -19.05
C GLU A 44 -10.48 -127.54 -19.32
N VAL A 45 -9.39 -127.82 -20.04
CA VAL A 45 -8.41 -126.80 -20.44
C VAL A 45 -9.02 -125.81 -21.43
N GLU A 46 -9.75 -126.27 -22.44
CA GLU A 46 -10.47 -125.41 -23.39
C GLU A 46 -11.48 -124.50 -22.69
N THR A 47 -12.17 -125.01 -21.67
CA THR A 47 -13.09 -124.23 -20.85
C THR A 47 -12.34 -123.15 -20.07
N LYS A 48 -11.21 -123.49 -19.41
CA LYS A 48 -10.36 -122.52 -18.69
C LYS A 48 -9.75 -121.46 -19.61
N ILE A 49 -9.35 -121.84 -20.83
CA ILE A 49 -8.84 -120.89 -21.82
C ILE A 49 -9.92 -119.89 -22.20
N SER A 50 -11.13 -120.37 -22.48
CA SER A 50 -12.29 -119.53 -22.83
C SER A 50 -12.64 -118.57 -21.70
N GLU A 51 -12.70 -119.04 -20.45
CA GLU A 51 -12.93 -118.19 -19.28
C GLU A 51 -11.83 -117.13 -19.07
N THR A 52 -10.57 -117.50 -19.31
CA THR A 52 -9.43 -116.58 -19.17
C THR A 52 -9.46 -115.51 -20.26
N GLN A 53 -9.80 -115.88 -21.50
CA GLN A 53 -9.98 -114.93 -22.59
C GLN A 53 -11.12 -113.95 -22.30
N GLN A 54 -12.25 -114.43 -21.78
CA GLN A 54 -13.37 -113.57 -21.39
C GLN A 54 -12.98 -112.61 -20.25
N ARG A 55 -12.24 -113.09 -19.25
CA ARG A 55 -11.70 -112.24 -18.17
C ARG A 55 -10.73 -111.19 -18.71
N ASN A 56 -9.83 -111.57 -19.62
CA ASN A 56 -8.87 -110.65 -20.23
C ASN A 56 -9.57 -109.56 -21.08
N GLN A 57 -10.63 -109.92 -21.80
CA GLN A 57 -11.47 -108.94 -22.49
C GLN A 57 -12.11 -107.97 -21.50
N GLY A 58 -12.67 -108.48 -20.38
CA GLY A 58 -13.21 -107.64 -19.30
C GLY A 58 -12.16 -106.69 -18.71
N PHE A 59 -10.93 -107.17 -18.48
CA PHE A 59 -9.84 -106.31 -18.00
C PHE A 59 -9.43 -105.25 -19.02
N ALA A 60 -9.39 -105.59 -20.32
CA ALA A 60 -9.08 -104.61 -21.36
C ALA A 60 -10.09 -103.46 -21.38
N THR A 61 -11.39 -103.77 -21.31
CA THR A 61 -12.45 -102.75 -21.24
C THR A 61 -12.28 -101.84 -20.01
N VAL A 62 -12.04 -102.42 -18.83
CA VAL A 62 -11.84 -101.64 -17.59
C VAL A 62 -10.61 -100.74 -17.68
N ILE A 63 -9.52 -101.22 -18.28
CA ILE A 63 -8.31 -100.42 -18.48
C ILE A 63 -8.56 -99.26 -19.45
N GLU A 64 -9.27 -99.49 -20.56
CA GLU A 64 -9.65 -98.44 -21.51
C GLU A 64 -10.53 -97.37 -20.87
N GLU A 65 -11.53 -97.78 -20.08
CA GLU A 65 -12.40 -96.86 -19.33
C GLU A 65 -11.61 -96.04 -18.31
N ALA A 66 -10.75 -96.69 -17.52
CA ALA A 66 -9.91 -96.02 -16.53
C ALA A 66 -8.94 -95.01 -17.20
N TYR A 67 -8.34 -95.39 -18.33
CA TYR A 67 -7.47 -94.50 -19.09
C TYR A 67 -8.24 -93.30 -19.66
N GLY A 68 -9.45 -93.53 -20.17
CA GLY A 68 -10.34 -92.47 -20.64
C GLY A 68 -10.68 -91.46 -19.54
N GLU A 69 -10.98 -91.94 -18.33
CA GLU A 69 -11.27 -91.08 -17.17
C GLU A 69 -10.04 -90.33 -16.68
N VAL A 70 -8.87 -90.96 -16.62
CA VAL A 70 -7.61 -90.29 -16.28
C VAL A 70 -7.29 -89.19 -17.29
N LYS A 71 -7.46 -89.48 -18.59
CA LYS A 71 -7.24 -88.49 -19.65
C LYS A 71 -8.16 -87.29 -19.49
N LYS A 72 -9.47 -87.49 -19.32
CA LYS A 72 -10.43 -86.39 -19.08
C LYS A 72 -10.05 -85.55 -17.87
N LYS A 73 -9.65 -86.18 -16.76
CA LYS A 73 -9.22 -85.47 -15.54
C LYS A 73 -7.94 -84.68 -15.78
N ASN A 74 -7.00 -85.22 -16.55
CA ASN A 74 -5.76 -84.54 -16.88
C ASN A 74 -6.01 -83.33 -17.81
N ASP A 75 -6.83 -83.52 -18.84
CA ASP A 75 -7.26 -82.44 -19.75
C ASP A 75 -7.97 -81.33 -18.97
N ARG A 76 -8.87 -81.71 -18.04
CA ARG A 76 -9.55 -80.76 -17.16
C ARG A 76 -8.60 -80.05 -16.20
N SER A 77 -7.59 -80.74 -15.69
CA SER A 77 -6.56 -80.14 -14.84
C SER A 77 -5.74 -79.11 -15.61
N ALA A 78 -5.38 -79.41 -16.87
CA ALA A 78 -4.66 -78.48 -17.73
C ALA A 78 -5.49 -77.23 -18.04
N GLU A 79 -6.79 -77.37 -18.32
CA GLU A 79 -7.70 -76.23 -18.49
C GLU A 79 -7.76 -75.36 -17.24
N LEU A 80 -7.90 -75.96 -16.05
CA LEU A 80 -7.97 -75.21 -14.79
C LEU A 80 -6.67 -74.46 -14.50
N HIS A 81 -5.51 -75.07 -14.79
CA HIS A 81 -4.22 -74.36 -14.67
C HIS A 81 -4.13 -73.18 -15.63
N ALA A 82 -4.54 -73.34 -16.90
CA ALA A 82 -4.56 -72.24 -17.85
C ALA A 82 -5.48 -71.08 -17.41
N GLN A 83 -6.67 -71.39 -16.89
CA GLN A 83 -7.59 -70.40 -16.34
C GLN A 83 -7.01 -69.68 -15.11
N TYR A 84 -6.33 -70.42 -14.23
CA TYR A 84 -5.67 -69.83 -13.07
C TYR A 84 -4.52 -68.89 -13.47
N ASP A 85 -3.69 -69.30 -14.42
CA ASP A 85 -2.57 -68.49 -14.92
C ASP A 85 -3.07 -67.22 -15.62
N GLU A 86 -4.18 -67.29 -16.35
CA GLU A 86 -4.85 -66.13 -16.95
C GLU A 86 -5.37 -65.17 -15.87
N MET A 87 -6.09 -65.69 -14.87
CA MET A 87 -6.58 -64.89 -13.75
C MET A 87 -5.44 -64.18 -12.99
N VAL A 88 -4.33 -64.88 -12.73
CA VAL A 88 -3.16 -64.29 -12.06
C VAL A 88 -2.52 -63.20 -12.94
N ARG A 89 -2.42 -63.42 -14.25
CA ARG A 89 -1.88 -62.43 -15.19
C ARG A 89 -2.73 -61.17 -15.22
N ASP A 90 -4.05 -61.32 -15.31
CA ASP A 90 -4.98 -60.19 -15.33
C ASP A 90 -4.97 -59.43 -14.00
N PHE A 91 -4.90 -60.15 -12.87
CA PHE A 91 -4.80 -59.53 -11.56
C PHE A 91 -3.52 -58.70 -11.40
N ASN A 92 -2.37 -59.23 -11.82
CA ASN A 92 -1.10 -58.50 -11.77
C ASN A 92 -1.11 -57.28 -12.68
N LYS A 93 -1.65 -57.41 -13.90
CA LYS A 93 -1.81 -56.28 -14.84
C LYS A 93 -2.66 -55.16 -14.23
N ASN A 94 -3.80 -55.51 -13.63
CA ASN A 94 -4.69 -54.54 -12.98
C ASN A 94 -4.01 -53.85 -11.79
N LEU A 95 -3.20 -54.57 -11.01
CA LEU A 95 -2.43 -54.01 -9.91
C LEU A 95 -1.40 -52.97 -10.40
N ASP A 96 -0.66 -53.29 -11.46
CA ASP A 96 0.32 -52.38 -12.06
C ASP A 96 -0.35 -51.11 -12.60
N GLU A 97 -1.45 -51.27 -13.34
CA GLU A 97 -2.24 -50.15 -13.87
C GLU A 97 -2.82 -49.28 -12.76
N MET A 98 -3.37 -49.87 -11.70
CA MET A 98 -3.90 -49.13 -10.56
C MET A 98 -2.79 -48.39 -9.82
N SER A 99 -1.63 -49.02 -9.59
CA SER A 99 -0.51 -48.36 -8.91
C SER A 99 0.02 -47.17 -9.72
N THR A 100 0.13 -47.34 -11.04
CA THR A 100 0.59 -46.29 -11.96
C THR A 100 -0.41 -45.15 -11.99
N SER A 101 -1.71 -45.45 -12.12
CA SER A 101 -2.77 -44.44 -12.14
C SER A 101 -2.84 -43.64 -10.83
N VAL A 102 -2.69 -44.31 -9.67
CA VAL A 102 -2.66 -43.64 -8.37
C VAL A 102 -1.42 -42.75 -8.25
N TYR A 103 -0.25 -43.25 -8.67
CA TYR A 103 0.99 -42.49 -8.63
C TYR A 103 0.94 -41.26 -9.54
N ASP A 104 0.48 -41.41 -10.78
CA ASP A 104 0.35 -40.32 -11.75
C ASP A 104 -0.64 -39.26 -11.27
N SER A 105 -1.78 -39.68 -10.71
CA SER A 105 -2.77 -38.79 -10.11
C SER A 105 -2.19 -38.01 -8.92
N PHE A 106 -1.41 -38.68 -8.07
CA PHE A 106 -0.71 -38.04 -6.97
C PHE A 106 0.32 -37.02 -7.47
N VAL A 107 1.17 -37.38 -8.42
CA VAL A 107 2.18 -36.49 -9.00
C VAL A 107 1.53 -35.28 -9.68
N ALA A 108 0.45 -35.49 -10.43
CA ALA A 108 -0.28 -34.40 -11.07
C ALA A 108 -0.85 -33.41 -10.05
N ARG A 109 -1.48 -33.92 -8.98
CA ARG A 109 -2.00 -33.08 -7.88
C ARG A 109 -0.88 -32.35 -7.14
N TYR A 110 0.21 -33.06 -6.83
CA TYR A 110 1.36 -32.46 -6.15
C TYR A 110 1.99 -31.33 -6.98
N ASN A 111 2.15 -31.54 -8.28
CA ASN A 111 2.68 -30.52 -9.19
C ASN A 111 1.73 -29.32 -9.32
N ALA A 112 0.42 -29.54 -9.38
CA ALA A 112 -0.57 -28.48 -9.41
C ALA A 112 -0.52 -27.61 -8.14
N VAL A 113 -0.55 -28.24 -6.96
CA VAL A 113 -0.45 -27.53 -5.67
C VAL A 113 0.89 -26.78 -5.55
N THR A 114 1.98 -27.38 -6.01
CA THR A 114 3.30 -26.73 -6.01
C THR A 114 3.33 -25.52 -6.96
N ALA A 115 2.68 -25.59 -8.11
CA ALA A 115 2.57 -24.49 -9.05
C ALA A 115 1.74 -23.34 -8.47
N GLU A 116 0.61 -23.64 -7.82
CA GLU A 116 -0.23 -22.66 -7.11
C GLU A 116 0.56 -21.98 -5.99
N LEU A 117 1.26 -22.76 -5.15
CA LEU A 117 2.07 -22.21 -4.06
C LEU A 117 3.17 -21.27 -4.59
N ASN A 118 3.84 -21.65 -5.68
CA ASN A 118 4.87 -20.80 -6.30
C ASN A 118 4.27 -19.51 -6.90
N ALA A 119 3.05 -19.56 -7.43
CA ALA A 119 2.36 -18.37 -7.92
C ALA A 119 2.00 -17.41 -6.78
N GLU A 120 1.47 -17.94 -5.67
CA GLU A 120 1.17 -17.15 -4.46
C GLU A 120 2.42 -16.52 -3.85
N MET A 121 3.53 -17.27 -3.78
CA MET A 121 4.81 -16.73 -3.31
C MET A 121 5.29 -15.55 -4.16
N LYS A 122 5.18 -15.64 -5.49
CA LYS A 122 5.50 -14.52 -6.39
C LYS A 122 4.56 -13.32 -6.20
N ALA A 123 3.28 -13.56 -5.97
CA ALA A 123 2.31 -12.50 -5.69
C ALA A 123 2.66 -11.77 -4.37
N ILE A 124 3.01 -12.52 -3.32
CA ILE A 124 3.46 -11.95 -2.04
C ILE A 124 4.73 -11.12 -2.22
N GLU A 125 5.71 -11.60 -2.99
CA GLU A 125 6.93 -10.85 -3.30
C GLU A 125 6.63 -9.54 -4.04
N ALA A 126 5.72 -9.56 -5.01
CA ALA A 126 5.29 -8.36 -5.73
C ALA A 126 4.61 -7.34 -4.81
N VAL A 127 3.70 -7.81 -3.94
CA VAL A 127 3.05 -6.95 -2.94
C VAL A 127 4.06 -6.36 -1.96
N ARG A 128 5.03 -7.17 -1.49
CA ARG A 128 6.09 -6.70 -0.59
C ARG A 128 6.93 -5.60 -1.25
N ALA A 129 7.30 -5.78 -2.52
CA ALA A 129 8.04 -4.75 -3.26
C ALA A 129 7.24 -3.46 -3.42
N ALA A 130 5.94 -3.56 -3.72
CA ALA A 130 5.05 -2.40 -3.83
C ALA A 130 4.94 -1.63 -2.50
N VAL A 131 4.74 -2.35 -1.39
CA VAL A 131 4.67 -1.76 -0.04
C VAL A 131 5.98 -1.09 0.35
N GLU A 132 7.13 -1.70 0.00
CA GLU A 132 8.43 -1.10 0.29
C GLU A 132 8.64 0.21 -0.48
N GLU A 133 8.23 0.26 -1.75
CA GLU A 133 8.31 1.47 -2.56
C GLU A 133 7.37 2.57 -2.06
N GLU A 134 6.14 2.21 -1.70
CA GLU A 134 5.19 3.15 -1.10
C GLU A 134 5.70 3.68 0.24
N SER A 135 6.31 2.83 1.08
CA SER A 135 6.93 3.25 2.34
C SER A 135 8.06 4.26 2.11
N LYS A 136 8.89 4.08 1.08
CA LYS A 136 9.95 5.04 0.72
C LYS A 136 9.36 6.37 0.27
N SER A 137 8.30 6.34 -0.54
CA SER A 137 7.58 7.54 -1.00
C SER A 137 6.97 8.33 0.17
N VAL A 138 6.31 7.63 1.11
CA VAL A 138 5.73 8.25 2.30
C VAL A 138 6.81 8.89 3.18
N GLU A 139 7.96 8.23 3.38
CA GLU A 139 9.05 8.78 4.18
C GLU A 139 9.70 10.01 3.51
N ALA A 140 9.79 10.02 2.18
CA ALA A 140 10.23 11.18 1.42
C ALA A 140 9.27 12.37 1.59
N LEU A 141 7.96 12.14 1.46
CA LEU A 141 6.93 13.17 1.69
C LEU A 141 6.95 13.68 3.12
N ARG A 142 7.10 12.79 4.11
CA ARG A 142 7.25 13.16 5.52
C ARG A 142 8.44 14.11 5.73
N THR A 143 9.58 13.78 5.12
CA THR A 143 10.79 14.60 5.20
C THR A 143 10.59 15.97 4.57
N GLU A 144 9.93 16.04 3.41
CA GLU A 144 9.60 17.29 2.73
C GLU A 144 8.65 18.16 3.58
N VAL A 145 7.60 17.56 4.15
CA VAL A 145 6.66 18.26 5.04
C VAL A 145 7.38 18.80 6.27
N GLN A 146 8.27 18.00 6.87
CA GLN A 146 9.06 18.45 8.03
C GLN A 146 9.95 19.65 7.68
N ALA A 147 10.60 19.63 6.50
CA ALA A 147 11.39 20.76 6.03
C ALA A 147 10.54 22.04 5.83
N LYS A 148 9.34 21.91 5.26
CA LYS A 148 8.39 23.02 5.12
C LYS A 148 7.92 23.57 6.45
N LEU A 149 7.68 22.72 7.45
CA LEU A 149 7.30 23.16 8.80
C LEU A 149 8.42 23.97 9.47
N VAL A 150 9.68 23.54 9.33
CA VAL A 150 10.84 24.29 9.84
C VAL A 150 10.97 25.66 9.14
N ALA A 151 10.73 25.70 7.83
CA ALA A 151 10.73 26.95 7.08
C ALA A 151 9.60 27.90 7.54
N LEU A 152 8.40 27.38 7.78
CA LEU A 152 7.27 28.17 8.29
C LEU A 152 7.54 28.73 9.69
N ASP A 153 8.13 27.94 10.59
CA ASP A 153 8.53 28.41 11.93
C ASP A 153 9.56 29.56 11.85
N THR A 154 10.46 29.49 10.86
CA THR A 154 11.43 30.58 10.62
C THR A 154 10.72 31.86 10.15
N ILE A 155 9.81 31.73 9.18
CA ILE A 155 9.02 32.87 8.67
C ILE A 155 8.16 33.47 9.79
N GLU A 156 7.53 32.66 10.64
CA GLU A 156 6.72 33.14 11.76
C GLU A 156 7.54 33.97 12.75
N LYS A 157 8.78 33.55 13.04
CA LYS A 157 9.72 34.32 13.87
C LYS A 157 10.12 35.64 13.23
N GLU A 158 10.43 35.64 11.93
CA GLU A 158 10.75 36.87 11.19
C GLU A 158 9.57 37.85 11.11
N MET A 159 8.37 37.33 10.90
CA MET A 159 7.14 38.13 10.92
C MET A 159 6.90 38.74 12.31
N SER A 160 7.07 37.95 13.37
CA SER A 160 6.92 38.44 14.75
C SER A 160 7.92 39.56 15.06
N ALA A 161 9.19 39.40 14.67
CA ALA A 161 10.20 40.44 14.84
C ALA A 161 9.88 41.71 14.04
N THR A 162 9.34 41.56 12.83
CA THR A 162 8.92 42.68 11.97
C THR A 162 7.73 43.43 12.57
N ILE A 163 6.76 42.71 13.14
CA ILE A 163 5.60 43.31 13.84
C ILE A 163 6.08 44.12 15.03
N GLU A 164 6.97 43.57 15.87
CA GLU A 164 7.52 44.31 17.01
C GLU A 164 8.27 45.58 16.57
N TRP A 165 9.08 45.49 15.51
CA TRP A 165 9.78 46.65 14.97
C TRP A 165 8.79 47.72 14.47
N THR A 166 7.76 47.31 13.74
CA THR A 166 6.72 48.21 13.23
C THR A 166 5.98 48.91 14.37
N GLU A 167 5.67 48.19 15.45
CA GLU A 167 4.98 48.75 16.61
C GLU A 167 5.85 49.78 17.34
N ARG A 168 7.18 49.53 17.44
CA ARG A 168 8.15 50.50 17.98
C ARG A 168 8.22 51.77 17.13
N GLU A 169 8.33 51.64 15.81
CA GLU A 169 8.34 52.79 14.89
C GLU A 169 7.02 53.58 14.96
N ARG A 170 5.87 52.89 15.03
CA ARG A 170 4.56 53.54 15.19
C ARG A 170 4.48 54.37 16.48
N SER A 171 5.00 53.82 17.59
CA SER A 171 5.09 54.56 18.86
C SER A 171 5.98 55.79 18.72
N GLY A 172 7.15 55.66 18.07
CA GLY A 172 8.08 56.76 17.83
C GLY A 172 7.47 57.88 16.97
N LEU A 173 6.72 57.52 15.92
CA LEU A 173 5.95 58.45 15.09
C LEU A 173 4.89 59.19 15.90
N THR A 174 4.15 58.49 16.76
CA THR A 174 3.13 59.08 17.63
C THR A 174 3.74 60.13 18.57
N ASP A 175 4.93 59.87 19.11
CA ASP A 175 5.63 60.82 19.98
C ASP A 175 6.24 61.99 19.20
N ALA A 176 6.67 61.78 17.96
CA ALA A 176 7.08 62.85 17.07
C ALA A 176 5.91 63.78 16.72
N GLU A 177 4.73 63.22 16.43
CA GLU A 177 3.50 63.97 16.14
C GLU A 177 3.08 64.86 17.31
N LYS A 178 3.07 64.32 18.55
CA LYS A 178 2.81 65.12 19.76
C LYS A 178 3.78 66.30 19.90
N ARG A 179 5.07 66.07 19.66
CA ARG A 179 6.08 67.15 19.69
C ARG A 179 5.83 68.20 18.63
N LEU A 180 5.49 67.78 17.41
CA LEU A 180 5.17 68.68 16.30
C LEU A 180 3.95 69.54 16.63
N HIS A 181 2.89 68.96 17.17
CA HIS A 181 1.73 69.72 17.66
C HIS A 181 2.10 70.73 18.75
N GLY A 182 2.97 70.36 19.68
CA GLY A 182 3.50 71.28 20.69
C GLY A 182 4.26 72.46 20.07
N VAL A 183 5.10 72.22 19.07
CA VAL A 183 5.82 73.27 18.34
C VAL A 183 4.86 74.16 17.57
N GLN A 184 3.86 73.60 16.89
CA GLN A 184 2.83 74.36 16.18
C GLN A 184 2.05 75.28 17.12
N HIS A 185 1.69 74.78 18.31
CA HIS A 185 1.02 75.59 19.33
C HIS A 185 1.91 76.76 19.79
N ASN A 186 3.19 76.50 20.07
CA ASN A 186 4.14 77.54 20.45
C ASN A 186 4.34 78.58 19.33
N LEU A 187 4.41 78.15 18.07
CA LEU A 187 4.51 79.05 16.92
C LEU A 187 3.32 80.00 16.85
N ALA A 188 2.09 79.47 17.00
CA ALA A 188 0.88 80.29 17.01
C ALA A 188 0.90 81.34 18.14
N GLN A 189 1.38 80.97 19.34
CA GLN A 189 1.58 81.94 20.43
C GLN A 189 2.60 83.02 20.08
N TYR A 190 3.73 82.66 19.44
CA TYR A 190 4.73 83.63 19.00
C TYR A 190 4.17 84.58 17.92
N GLU A 191 3.37 84.08 16.98
CA GLU A 191 2.71 84.90 15.96
C GLU A 191 1.71 85.88 16.60
N GLU A 192 0.94 85.43 17.58
CA GLU A 192 0.02 86.29 18.35
C GLU A 192 0.80 87.37 19.12
N TYR A 193 1.85 86.99 19.83
CA TYR A 193 2.71 87.92 20.56
C TYR A 193 3.37 88.95 19.62
N ASN A 194 3.85 88.52 18.45
CA ASN A 194 4.43 89.42 17.45
C ASN A 194 3.40 90.38 16.85
N SER A 195 2.16 89.92 16.65
CA SER A 195 1.04 90.78 16.25
C SER A 195 0.74 91.85 17.30
N GLN A 196 0.71 91.48 18.59
CA GLN A 196 0.56 92.43 19.70
C GLN A 196 1.71 93.45 19.74
N LEU A 197 2.97 93.01 19.61
CA LEU A 197 4.13 93.90 19.54
C LEU A 197 4.05 94.86 18.36
N THR A 198 3.56 94.41 17.21
CA THR A 198 3.39 95.25 16.02
C THR A 198 2.35 96.34 16.26
N LYS A 199 1.24 96.03 16.94
CA LYS A 199 0.24 97.03 17.36
C LYS A 199 0.84 98.05 18.34
N ILE A 200 1.54 97.59 19.37
CA ILE A 200 2.21 98.49 20.33
C ILE A 200 3.19 99.42 19.62
N ARG A 201 4.00 98.92 18.68
CA ARG A 201 4.92 99.75 17.89
C ARG A 201 4.20 100.78 17.03
N ALA A 202 3.04 100.44 16.46
CA ALA A 202 2.20 101.39 15.72
C ALA A 202 1.64 102.48 16.66
N ASP A 203 1.08 102.10 17.80
CA ASP A 203 0.56 103.03 18.81
C ASP A 203 1.66 103.97 19.36
N GLN A 204 2.87 103.43 19.56
CA GLN A 204 4.04 104.22 19.95
C GLN A 204 4.44 105.23 18.86
N ALA A 205 4.47 104.81 17.59
CA ALA A 205 4.78 105.71 16.48
C ALA A 205 3.76 106.85 16.34
N ASP A 206 2.47 106.56 16.57
CA ASP A 206 1.42 107.58 16.56
C ASP A 206 1.49 108.49 17.80
N SER A 207 1.81 107.94 18.98
CA SER A 207 2.07 108.72 20.19
C SER A 207 3.27 109.65 20.04
N GLU A 208 4.36 109.18 19.42
CA GLU A 208 5.54 110.00 19.12
C GLU A 208 5.19 111.16 18.16
N LYS A 209 4.39 110.90 17.11
CA LYS A 209 3.89 111.96 16.23
C LYS A 209 3.05 112.99 17.00
N ALA A 210 2.17 112.53 17.88
CA ALA A 210 1.33 113.42 18.70
C ALA A 210 2.18 114.29 19.65
N ILE A 211 3.19 113.70 20.31
CA ILE A 211 4.13 114.44 21.16
C ILE A 211 4.91 115.47 20.35
N ARG A 212 5.43 115.10 19.17
CA ARG A 212 6.12 116.06 18.29
C ARG A 212 5.22 117.21 17.88
N ALA A 213 3.98 116.93 17.48
CA ALA A 213 3.00 117.96 17.14
C ALA A 213 2.71 118.91 18.32
N LEU A 214 2.56 118.39 19.54
CA LEU A 214 2.40 119.20 20.75
C LEU A 214 3.64 120.04 21.08
N CYS A 215 4.84 119.49 20.91
CA CYS A 215 6.09 120.23 21.07
C CYS A 215 6.19 121.37 20.06
N ASP A 216 5.90 121.10 18.77
CA ASP A 216 5.89 122.10 17.72
C ASP A 216 4.87 123.21 18.04
N GLN A 217 3.65 122.85 18.45
CA GLN A 217 2.63 123.81 18.88
C GLN A 217 3.11 124.65 20.08
N GLY A 218 3.71 124.03 21.10
CA GLY A 218 4.25 124.72 22.27
C GLY A 218 5.41 125.67 21.90
N THR A 219 6.24 125.33 20.91
CA THR A 219 7.28 126.27 20.42
C THR A 219 6.68 127.48 19.72
N VAL A 220 5.61 127.30 18.95
CA VAL A 220 4.86 128.41 18.31
C VAL A 220 4.23 129.32 19.36
N GLU A 221 3.54 128.75 20.36
CA GLU A 221 2.92 129.52 21.46
C GLU A 221 3.97 130.28 22.27
N ARG A 222 5.13 129.66 22.54
CA ARG A 222 6.25 130.33 23.24
C ARG A 222 6.85 131.46 22.40
N GLY A 223 6.99 131.27 21.10
CA GLY A 223 7.41 132.33 20.17
C GLY A 223 6.46 133.53 20.21
N PHE A 224 5.15 133.28 20.16
CA PHE A 224 4.11 134.31 20.27
C PHE A 224 4.17 135.09 21.60
N LEU A 225 4.42 134.41 22.72
CA LEU A 225 4.59 135.06 24.02
C LEU A 225 5.84 135.94 24.10
N ILE A 226 6.95 135.53 23.48
CA ILE A 226 8.20 136.30 23.42
C ILE A 226 7.98 137.58 22.60
N GLU A 227 7.34 137.50 21.43
CA GLU A 227 7.01 138.68 20.61
C GLU A 227 6.12 139.67 21.36
N ASN A 228 5.09 139.20 22.07
CA ASN A 228 4.24 140.08 22.87
C ASN A 228 5.01 140.75 24.03
N ARG A 229 5.95 140.03 24.66
CA ARG A 229 6.82 140.61 25.69
C ARG A 229 7.71 141.71 25.10
N GLU A 230 8.27 141.51 23.92
CA GLU A 230 9.08 142.54 23.24
C GLU A 230 8.26 143.77 22.86
N LEU A 231 7.03 143.57 22.36
CA LEU A 231 6.09 144.66 22.09
C LEU A 231 5.75 145.45 23.35
N LEU A 232 5.50 144.78 24.48
CA LEU A 232 5.26 145.43 25.77
C LEU A 232 6.46 146.23 26.26
N ILE A 233 7.68 145.71 26.11
CA ILE A 233 8.92 146.43 26.44
C ILE A 233 9.07 147.67 25.56
N ARG A 234 8.83 147.57 24.24
CA ARG A 234 8.85 148.72 23.33
C ARG A 234 7.79 149.75 23.68
N GLY A 235 6.57 149.33 24.01
CA GLY A 235 5.49 150.22 24.47
C GLY A 235 5.89 150.98 25.74
N ARG A 236 6.53 150.29 26.70
CA ARG A 236 7.02 150.90 27.94
C ARG A 236 8.15 151.90 27.69
N TYR A 237 9.07 151.60 26.77
CA TYR A 237 10.13 152.52 26.34
C TYR A 237 9.56 153.79 25.69
N ILE A 238 8.54 153.66 24.83
CA ILE A 238 7.85 154.80 24.21
C ILE A 238 7.15 155.66 25.27
N GLN A 239 6.48 155.04 26.25
CA GLN A 239 5.85 155.78 27.37
C GLN A 239 6.87 156.55 28.20
N GLN A 240 8.02 155.96 28.54
CA GLN A 240 9.10 156.66 29.25
C GLN A 240 9.63 157.85 28.44
N ARG A 241 9.83 157.66 27.13
CA ARG A 241 10.32 158.71 26.24
C ARG A 241 9.31 159.85 26.07
N MET A 242 8.01 159.53 26.04
CA MET A 242 6.93 160.52 26.09
C MET A 242 6.95 161.33 27.39
N LEU A 243 7.19 160.69 28.54
CA LEU A 243 7.31 161.35 29.84
C LEU A 243 8.53 162.29 29.95
N GLU A 244 9.62 162.02 29.22
CA GLU A 244 10.79 162.92 29.14
C GLU A 244 10.58 164.09 28.18
N VAL A 245 9.85 163.87 27.08
CA VAL A 245 9.64 164.88 26.03
C VAL A 245 8.49 165.84 26.38
N TYR A 246 7.42 165.35 27.02
CA TYR A 246 6.25 166.16 27.36
C TYR A 246 6.55 167.41 28.22
N PRO A 247 7.38 167.34 29.27
CA PRO A 247 7.74 168.52 30.07
C PRO A 247 8.48 169.57 29.24
N ARG A 248 9.38 169.14 28.35
CA ARG A 248 10.15 170.01 27.46
C ARG A 248 9.27 170.64 26.37
N LEU A 249 8.31 169.89 25.84
CA LEU A 249 7.33 170.42 24.89
C LEU A 249 6.38 171.43 25.57
N ALA A 250 5.94 171.14 26.80
CA ALA A 250 5.10 172.03 27.59
C ALA A 250 5.83 173.33 27.97
N GLU A 251 7.12 173.27 28.28
CA GLU A 251 7.95 174.47 28.49
C GLU A 251 8.16 175.28 27.21
N HIS A 252 8.39 174.61 26.07
CA HIS A 252 8.53 175.28 24.77
C HIS A 252 7.24 176.02 24.36
N TYR A 253 6.06 175.43 24.59
CA TYR A 253 4.78 176.08 24.33
C TYR A 253 4.43 177.16 25.36
N ARG A 254 4.79 177.01 26.65
CA ARG A 254 4.66 178.08 27.66
C ARG A 254 5.53 179.29 27.32
N ALA A 255 6.76 179.07 26.86
CA ALA A 255 7.66 180.14 26.42
C ALA A 255 7.13 180.89 25.18
N LYS A 256 6.51 180.17 24.22
CA LYS A 256 5.84 180.79 23.06
C LYS A 256 4.56 181.56 23.42
N LEU A 257 3.79 181.09 24.40
CA LEU A 257 2.59 181.79 24.89
C LEU A 257 2.93 183.08 25.63
N ALA A 258 4.00 183.08 26.43
CA ALA A 258 4.48 184.28 27.11
C ALA A 258 5.03 185.36 26.15
N ALA A 259 5.51 184.96 24.97
CA ALA A 259 5.99 185.87 23.93
C ALA A 259 4.88 186.52 23.09
N LEU A 260 3.62 186.06 23.19
CA LEU A 260 2.46 186.60 22.47
C LEU A 260 1.63 187.62 23.29
N GLN A 261 2.05 187.95 24.52
CA GLN A 261 1.35 188.87 25.44
C GLN A 261 2.12 190.17 25.78
N LYS A 262 3.08 190.56 24.92
CA LYS A 262 3.69 191.91 24.88
C LYS A 262 3.63 192.43 23.45
#